data_AF-A0AAV4M4D0-F1
#
_entry.id   AF-A0AAV4M4D0-F1
#
_cell.length_a   1.000
_cell.length_b   1.000
_cell.length_c   1.000
_cell.angle_alpha   90.00
_cell.angle_beta   90.00
_cell.angle_gamma   90.00
#
_symmetry.space_group_name_H-M   'P 1'
#
loop_
_entity.id
_entity.type
_entity.pdbx_description
1 polymer ?
#
loop_
_entity_poly.entity_id
_entity_poly.type
_entity_poly.pdbx_seq_one_letter_code
_entity_poly.pdbx_strand_id
1 'polypeptide(L)'
;MPLWEPFINKTLCGLTRNYLGENSWYHIDVNQTGCSLVCDKEPEPTYYPVVIAICIYGLLFVLWALGNYLYRSAFFNNLFHRHSLDDLAAAFSSSTTIDDKKQKPTQQRLRSLDTVRGIAIVVMIFVNYGGGKYWYFEHAHWNGLTVADLVFPWFIWMMGMSMAFSLKSQLRKIVSKKKIFFRIVKRSLILFGLGLMLNTLNLNVDLHNLRISGVLQRFGVSYFVVATVHLFYASASDSDSSSSPFRDIISYGGEWLVMLTFLSSHMILMYLVHSPDCPKGYFGPGGLHDQGAYFNCTGGAAGYIDRIILGPSHLYQHPGSKAIYHNTLPYDPEGILGYFTSIFLVFLGLQAGKILLMHKDPKARLIRWTTWALFTNDGWIPVNKNLWSVSFIFATASLAFLLLSICYIVNDVYKFWSGGPFYHAGMNSIMLYIGHNITHNMFPWRWQVHPTHLNELFINLWGTTLWVIIAVWMHKKNVFVTV
;
A
#
# COMPACT_ATOMS: atom_id res chain seq x y z
N MET A 1 21.30 -16.68 -22.75
CA MET A 1 21.98 -17.71 -23.57
C MET A 1 22.19 -18.93 -22.71
N PRO A 2 21.68 -20.13 -23.08
CA PRO A 2 21.91 -21.34 -22.31
C PRO A 2 23.12 -22.11 -22.85
N LEU A 3 23.95 -22.63 -21.95
CA LEU A 3 24.86 -23.74 -22.23
C LEU A 3 24.76 -24.73 -21.08
N TRP A 4 24.68 -26.00 -21.48
CA TRP A 4 24.40 -27.20 -20.71
C TRP A 4 25.56 -27.59 -19.79
N GLU A 5 25.27 -28.23 -18.66
CA GLU A 5 25.98 -29.44 -18.21
C GLU A 5 25.06 -30.32 -17.32
N PRO A 6 25.32 -31.65 -17.25
CA PRO A 6 24.31 -32.68 -17.06
C PRO A 6 24.39 -33.42 -15.70
N PHE A 7 23.35 -34.24 -15.46
CA PHE A 7 23.27 -35.44 -14.59
C PHE A 7 22.27 -35.44 -13.41
N ILE A 8 21.27 -36.33 -13.59
CA ILE A 8 20.53 -37.17 -12.62
C ILE A 8 19.44 -36.47 -11.79
N ASN A 9 18.33 -36.18 -12.46
CA ASN A 9 17.01 -36.64 -12.06
C ASN A 9 16.09 -36.58 -13.29
N LYS A 10 15.91 -37.72 -14.00
CA LYS A 10 14.92 -37.80 -15.08
C LYS A 10 13.53 -37.84 -14.45
N THR A 11 12.94 -36.67 -14.18
CA THR A 11 11.48 -36.58 -14.03
C THR A 11 10.84 -37.07 -15.33
N LEU A 12 10.23 -38.26 -15.31
CA LEU A 12 9.52 -38.85 -16.46
C LEU A 12 8.31 -38.01 -16.88
N CYS A 13 7.65 -37.37 -15.90
CA CYS A 13 6.55 -36.43 -16.09
C CYS A 13 6.77 -35.20 -15.21
N GLY A 14 6.68 -34.00 -15.78
CA GLY A 14 6.61 -32.75 -15.04
C GLY A 14 5.29 -32.05 -15.34
N LEU A 15 4.38 -32.01 -14.35
CA LEU A 15 3.16 -31.22 -14.45
C LEU A 15 3.48 -29.81 -13.96
N THR A 16 3.42 -28.81 -14.84
CA THR A 16 3.38 -27.43 -14.37
C THR A 16 1.93 -27.03 -14.12
N ARG A 17 1.69 -26.32 -13.01
CA ARG A 17 0.36 -25.91 -12.52
C ARG A 17 -0.48 -25.16 -13.57
N ASN A 18 0.18 -24.56 -14.56
CA ASN A 18 -0.46 -23.79 -15.64
C ASN A 18 -1.28 -24.65 -16.61
N TYR A 19 -1.15 -25.97 -16.59
CA TYR A 19 -1.89 -26.88 -17.48
C TYR A 19 -3.18 -27.44 -16.87
N LEU A 20 -3.44 -27.19 -15.59
CA LEU A 20 -4.62 -27.68 -14.88
C LEU A 20 -5.62 -26.53 -14.71
N GLY A 21 -6.80 -26.67 -15.31
CA GLY A 21 -7.89 -25.72 -15.13
C GLY A 21 -8.85 -26.12 -14.01
N GLU A 22 -9.84 -25.27 -13.77
CA GLU A 22 -10.82 -25.48 -12.71
C GLU A 22 -11.90 -26.48 -13.16
N ASN A 23 -12.33 -27.35 -12.23
CA ASN A 23 -13.35 -28.38 -12.46
C ASN A 23 -13.08 -29.31 -13.66
N SER A 24 -11.81 -29.47 -14.07
CA SER A 24 -11.40 -30.41 -15.12
C SER A 24 -10.89 -31.74 -14.55
N TRP A 25 -10.99 -32.77 -15.38
CA TRP A 25 -10.50 -34.11 -15.10
C TRP A 25 -9.38 -34.41 -16.09
N TYR A 26 -8.24 -34.83 -15.57
CA TYR A 26 -7.08 -35.21 -16.37
C TYR A 26 -6.65 -36.62 -16.00
N HIS A 27 -6.42 -37.46 -17.00
CA HIS A 27 -5.71 -38.71 -16.87
C HIS A 27 -4.28 -38.56 -17.39
N ILE A 28 -3.33 -39.08 -16.63
CA ILE A 28 -1.91 -39.08 -16.99
C ILE A 28 -1.55 -40.49 -17.40
N ASP A 29 -1.29 -40.69 -18.68
CA ASP A 29 -0.76 -41.95 -19.20
C ASP A 29 0.77 -41.90 -19.14
N VAL A 30 1.33 -42.73 -18.26
CA VAL A 30 2.79 -42.85 -18.08
C VAL A 30 3.26 -44.11 -18.78
N ASN A 31 4.10 -43.97 -19.80
CA ASN A 31 4.73 -45.08 -20.50
C ASN A 31 6.26 -45.07 -20.29
N GLN A 32 6.95 -46.16 -20.61
CA GLN A 32 8.40 -46.31 -20.37
C GLN A 32 9.27 -45.26 -21.09
N THR A 33 8.73 -44.59 -22.12
CA THR A 33 9.44 -43.61 -22.96
C THR A 33 8.86 -42.20 -22.91
N GLY A 34 7.74 -41.95 -22.22
CA GLY A 34 7.09 -40.64 -22.23
C GLY A 34 5.81 -40.54 -21.39
N CYS A 35 5.27 -39.33 -21.33
CA CYS A 35 4.12 -38.96 -20.52
C CYS A 35 3.11 -38.16 -21.37
N SER A 36 1.85 -38.59 -21.42
CA SER A 36 0.76 -37.82 -22.06
C SER A 36 -0.32 -37.47 -21.06
N LEU A 37 -0.71 -36.19 -21.03
CA LEU A 37 -1.83 -35.68 -20.24
C LEU A 37 -3.08 -35.64 -21.14
N VAL A 38 -4.05 -36.51 -20.88
CA VAL A 38 -5.35 -36.54 -21.57
C VAL A 38 -6.37 -35.81 -20.70
N CYS A 39 -7.15 -34.92 -21.32
CA CYS A 39 -8.18 -34.12 -20.65
C CYS A 39 -9.55 -34.76 -20.91
N ASP A 40 -10.20 -35.30 -19.88
CA ASP A 40 -11.52 -35.95 -20.02
C ASP A 40 -12.67 -34.95 -19.93
N LYS A 41 -12.45 -33.86 -19.19
CA LYS A 41 -13.39 -32.74 -19.10
C LYS A 41 -12.63 -31.44 -19.29
N GLU A 42 -13.06 -30.69 -20.29
CA GLU A 42 -12.52 -29.37 -20.56
C GLU A 42 -12.63 -28.45 -19.32
N PRO A 43 -11.59 -27.66 -19.05
CA PRO A 43 -11.58 -26.78 -17.89
C PRO A 43 -12.58 -25.63 -18.03
N GLU A 44 -13.23 -25.29 -16.93
CA GLU A 44 -14.09 -24.12 -16.88
C GLU A 44 -13.23 -22.84 -16.95
N PRO A 45 -13.60 -21.84 -17.77
CA PRO A 45 -12.72 -20.68 -17.95
C PRO A 45 -12.78 -19.76 -16.73
N THR A 46 -11.67 -19.72 -15.98
CA THR A 46 -11.55 -19.00 -14.71
C THR A 46 -11.66 -17.48 -14.81
N TYR A 47 -11.56 -16.90 -16.02
CA TYR A 47 -11.64 -15.45 -16.23
C TYR A 47 -13.08 -14.89 -16.24
N TYR A 48 -14.09 -15.71 -16.56
CA TYR A 48 -15.48 -15.23 -16.67
C TYR A 48 -15.98 -14.56 -15.38
N PRO A 49 -15.80 -15.15 -14.17
CA PRO A 49 -16.26 -14.53 -12.93
C PRO A 49 -15.69 -13.13 -12.69
N VAL A 50 -14.41 -12.91 -13.02
CA VAL A 50 -13.75 -11.59 -12.85
C VAL A 50 -14.28 -10.58 -13.84
N VAL A 51 -14.44 -10.95 -15.11
CA VAL A 51 -15.02 -10.05 -16.11
C VAL A 51 -16.45 -9.67 -15.74
N ILE A 52 -17.27 -10.64 -15.34
CA ILE A 52 -18.65 -10.40 -14.87
C ILE A 52 -18.64 -9.46 -13.65
N ALA A 53 -17.78 -9.69 -12.67
CA ALA A 53 -17.65 -8.82 -11.52
C ALA A 53 -17.27 -7.38 -11.92
N ILE A 54 -16.26 -7.21 -12.78
CA ILE A 54 -15.85 -5.89 -13.28
C ILE A 54 -17.02 -5.17 -13.98
N CYS A 55 -17.78 -5.87 -14.82
CA CYS A 55 -18.96 -5.32 -15.49
C CYS A 55 -20.03 -4.87 -14.48
N ILE A 56 -20.33 -5.70 -13.46
CA ILE A 56 -21.31 -5.39 -12.42
C ILE A 56 -20.88 -4.16 -11.61
N TYR A 57 -19.64 -4.13 -11.11
CA TYR A 57 -19.14 -2.99 -10.34
C TYR A 57 -19.00 -1.73 -11.20
N GLY A 58 -18.65 -1.87 -12.48
CA GLY A 58 -18.64 -0.79 -13.46
C GLY A 58 -20.02 -0.18 -13.65
N LEU A 59 -21.05 -1.02 -13.84
CA LEU A 59 -22.44 -0.58 -13.93
C LEU A 59 -22.89 0.11 -12.62
N LEU A 60 -22.62 -0.49 -11.47
CA LEU A 60 -22.94 0.10 -10.16
C LEU A 60 -22.26 1.46 -9.96
N PHE A 61 -21.00 1.60 -10.38
CA PHE A 61 -20.27 2.87 -10.31
C PHE A 61 -20.89 3.93 -11.23
N VAL A 62 -21.26 3.58 -12.46
CA VAL A 62 -21.93 4.49 -13.41
C VAL A 62 -23.29 4.91 -12.85
N LEU A 63 -24.09 3.97 -12.34
CA LEU A 63 -25.38 4.26 -11.70
C LEU A 63 -25.21 5.18 -10.48
N TRP A 64 -24.21 4.93 -9.65
CA TRP A 64 -23.89 5.78 -8.50
C TRP A 64 -23.43 7.18 -8.91
N ALA A 65 -22.61 7.29 -9.95
CA ALA A 65 -22.15 8.56 -10.48
C ALA A 65 -23.30 9.38 -11.09
N LEU A 66 -24.15 8.74 -11.90
CA LEU A 66 -25.36 9.34 -12.45
C LEU A 66 -26.34 9.77 -11.36
N GLY A 67 -26.58 8.91 -10.36
CA GLY A 67 -27.43 9.23 -9.22
C GLY A 67 -26.93 10.45 -8.44
N ASN A 68 -25.63 10.55 -8.19
CA ASN A 68 -25.04 11.74 -7.56
C ASN A 68 -25.09 12.98 -8.43
N TYR A 69 -24.90 12.83 -9.75
CA TYR A 69 -25.02 13.93 -10.70
C TYR A 69 -26.45 14.47 -10.72
N LEU A 70 -27.45 13.59 -10.84
CA LEU A 70 -28.86 13.94 -10.80
C LEU A 70 -29.27 14.54 -9.45
N TYR A 71 -28.81 13.96 -8.34
CA TYR A 71 -29.08 14.53 -7.01
C TYR A 71 -28.51 15.94 -6.87
N ARG A 72 -27.28 16.20 -7.37
CA ARG A 72 -26.71 17.54 -7.36
C ARG A 72 -27.47 18.49 -8.29
N SER A 73 -27.82 18.06 -9.49
CA SER A 73 -28.61 18.86 -10.44
C SER A 73 -29.98 19.21 -9.88
N ALA A 74 -30.70 18.24 -9.30
CA ALA A 74 -31.99 18.45 -8.66
C ALA A 74 -31.88 19.27 -7.37
N PHE A 75 -30.84 19.09 -6.56
CA PHE A 75 -30.56 19.92 -5.39
C PHE A 75 -30.27 21.37 -5.78
N PHE A 76 -29.47 21.61 -6.83
CA PHE A 76 -29.23 22.96 -7.34
C PHE A 76 -30.49 23.58 -7.94
N ASN A 77 -31.30 22.82 -8.68
CA ASN A 77 -32.58 23.31 -9.19
C ASN A 77 -33.56 23.62 -8.06
N ASN A 78 -33.68 22.77 -7.03
CA ASN A 78 -34.52 23.04 -5.86
C ASN A 78 -33.98 24.20 -5.00
N LEU A 79 -32.65 24.36 -4.90
CA LEU A 79 -32.04 25.46 -4.16
C LEU A 79 -32.25 26.79 -4.89
N PHE A 80 -32.11 26.83 -6.22
CA PHE A 80 -32.42 28.01 -7.04
C PHE A 80 -33.91 28.34 -7.02
N HIS A 81 -34.80 27.34 -7.01
CA HIS A 81 -36.23 27.60 -6.88
C HIS A 81 -36.62 28.14 -5.50
N ARG A 82 -35.93 27.68 -4.44
CA ARG A 82 -36.14 28.19 -3.07
C ARG A 82 -35.57 29.59 -2.89
N HIS A 83 -34.36 29.85 -3.41
CA HIS A 83 -33.76 31.19 -3.40
C HIS A 83 -34.59 32.21 -4.20
N SER A 84 -35.18 31.83 -5.34
CA SER A 84 -36.06 32.74 -6.09
C SER A 84 -37.31 33.17 -5.32
N LEU A 85 -37.82 32.34 -4.40
CA LEU A 85 -39.00 32.66 -3.57
C LEU A 85 -38.59 33.35 -2.26
N ASP A 86 -37.48 32.93 -1.67
CA ASP A 86 -36.93 33.51 -0.45
C ASP A 86 -36.28 34.88 -0.71
N ASP A 87 -35.67 35.13 -1.89
CA ASP A 87 -35.12 36.45 -2.26
C ASP A 87 -36.23 37.45 -2.61
N LEU A 88 -37.37 37.00 -3.14
CA LEU A 88 -38.57 37.86 -3.26
C LEU A 88 -39.18 38.16 -1.88
N ALA A 89 -39.23 37.18 -0.98
CA ALA A 89 -39.73 37.38 0.40
C ALA A 89 -38.75 38.20 1.27
N ALA A 90 -37.44 38.07 1.05
CA ALA A 90 -36.38 38.81 1.73
C ALA A 90 -36.23 40.24 1.20
N ALA A 91 -36.41 40.47 -0.10
CA ALA A 91 -36.50 41.83 -0.67
C ALA A 91 -37.70 42.60 -0.12
N PHE A 92 -38.76 41.91 0.31
CA PHE A 92 -39.91 42.51 1.00
C PHE A 92 -39.72 42.66 2.53
N SER A 93 -38.71 42.04 3.15
CA SER A 93 -38.58 41.98 4.62
C SER A 93 -37.24 42.44 5.22
N SER A 94 -36.21 42.76 4.42
CA SER A 94 -34.86 43.03 4.94
C SER A 94 -34.27 44.38 4.52
N SER A 95 -35.06 45.44 4.64
CA SER A 95 -34.53 46.77 4.96
C SER A 95 -34.10 46.84 6.43
N THR A 96 -33.20 45.96 6.90
CA THR A 96 -32.45 46.13 8.15
C THR A 96 -31.40 45.02 8.36
N THR A 97 -30.20 45.45 8.74
CA THR A 97 -29.10 44.70 9.40
C THR A 97 -28.18 43.83 8.52
N ILE A 98 -26.97 44.36 8.32
CA ILE A 98 -25.76 43.67 7.86
C ILE A 98 -25.12 43.03 9.09
N ASP A 99 -24.87 41.71 9.08
CA ASP A 99 -24.07 41.03 10.10
C ASP A 99 -23.09 40.03 9.45
N ASP A 100 -21.81 40.38 9.52
CA ASP A 100 -20.65 39.64 8.99
C ASP A 100 -20.32 38.40 9.86
N LYS A 101 -20.68 37.20 9.41
CA LYS A 101 -20.17 35.95 10.00
C LYS A 101 -18.83 35.54 9.38
N LYS A 102 -17.75 35.78 10.13
CA LYS A 102 -16.40 35.22 9.94
C LYS A 102 -16.44 33.70 9.70
N GLN A 103 -16.21 33.26 8.46
CA GLN A 103 -15.94 31.85 8.13
C GLN A 103 -14.57 31.43 8.68
N LYS A 104 -14.55 30.39 9.52
CA LYS A 104 -13.30 29.69 9.90
C LYS A 104 -12.65 29.13 8.62
N PRO A 105 -11.33 29.29 8.41
CA PRO A 105 -10.67 28.75 7.23
C PRO A 105 -10.69 27.22 7.30
N THR A 106 -11.57 26.60 6.52
CA THR A 106 -11.62 25.16 6.31
C THR A 106 -10.27 24.74 5.73
N GLN A 107 -9.47 23.98 6.48
CA GLN A 107 -8.22 23.41 5.97
C GLN A 107 -8.56 22.60 4.71
N GLN A 108 -8.14 23.08 3.53
CA GLN A 108 -8.32 22.37 2.26
C GLN A 108 -7.51 21.07 2.32
N ARG A 109 -8.18 19.97 2.67
CA ARG A 109 -7.65 18.61 2.56
C ARG A 109 -7.55 18.28 1.08
N LEU A 110 -6.42 17.72 0.66
CA LEU A 110 -6.23 17.30 -0.73
C LEU A 110 -7.09 16.07 -1.02
N ARG A 111 -8.07 16.24 -1.90
CA ARG A 111 -9.06 15.21 -2.20
C ARG A 111 -8.44 14.02 -2.91
N SER A 112 -7.56 14.26 -3.88
CA SER A 112 -6.83 13.20 -4.59
C SER A 112 -6.03 12.30 -3.65
N LEU A 113 -5.37 12.85 -2.61
CA LEU A 113 -4.62 12.04 -1.64
C LEU A 113 -5.52 11.09 -0.84
N ASP A 114 -6.66 11.58 -0.35
CA ASP A 114 -7.61 10.73 0.36
C ASP A 114 -8.26 9.70 -0.60
N THR A 115 -8.44 10.02 -1.89
CA THR A 115 -8.89 9.03 -2.90
C THR A 115 -7.85 7.95 -3.16
N VAL A 116 -6.57 8.29 -3.36
CA VAL A 116 -5.49 7.31 -3.57
C VAL A 116 -5.38 6.39 -2.36
N ARG A 117 -5.48 6.95 -1.15
CA ARG A 117 -5.50 6.17 0.10
C ARG A 117 -6.71 5.24 0.16
N GLY A 118 -7.86 5.71 -0.31
CA GLY A 118 -9.09 4.97 -0.46
C GLY A 118 -8.98 3.78 -1.41
N ILE A 119 -8.41 3.99 -2.59
CA ILE A 119 -8.18 2.92 -3.58
C ILE A 119 -7.24 1.88 -2.97
N ALA A 120 -6.13 2.31 -2.36
CA ALA A 120 -5.19 1.42 -1.72
C ALA A 120 -5.84 0.59 -0.60
N ILE A 121 -6.66 1.17 0.29
CA ILE A 121 -7.29 0.39 1.39
C ILE A 121 -8.31 -0.62 0.86
N VAL A 122 -9.06 -0.27 -0.18
CA VAL A 122 -10.06 -1.18 -0.76
C VAL A 122 -9.37 -2.35 -1.45
N VAL A 123 -8.32 -2.09 -2.24
CA VAL A 123 -7.51 -3.16 -2.84
C VAL A 123 -6.86 -4.02 -1.76
N MET A 124 -6.37 -3.41 -0.68
CA MET A 124 -5.79 -4.13 0.45
C MET A 124 -6.76 -5.15 1.06
N ILE A 125 -7.97 -4.70 1.39
CA ILE A 125 -9.00 -5.53 2.02
C ILE A 125 -9.37 -6.69 1.10
N PHE A 126 -9.54 -6.40 -0.20
CA PHE A 126 -9.86 -7.42 -1.19
C PHE A 126 -8.79 -8.51 -1.31
N VAL A 127 -7.51 -8.11 -1.37
CA VAL A 127 -6.37 -9.03 -1.42
C VAL A 127 -6.24 -9.81 -0.11
N ASN A 128 -6.42 -9.15 1.05
CA ASN A 128 -6.36 -9.82 2.35
C ASN A 128 -7.43 -10.89 2.54
N TYR A 129 -8.62 -10.71 1.97
CA TYR A 129 -9.62 -11.77 1.96
C TYR A 129 -9.25 -12.95 1.05
N GLY A 130 -8.39 -12.72 0.06
CA GLY A 130 -7.81 -13.76 -0.81
C GLY A 130 -7.82 -13.42 -2.29
N GLY A 131 -8.34 -12.24 -2.69
CA GLY A 131 -8.30 -11.77 -4.08
C GLY A 131 -8.94 -12.71 -5.11
N GLY A 132 -9.84 -13.60 -4.68
CA GLY A 132 -10.43 -14.66 -5.52
C GLY A 132 -9.47 -15.79 -5.91
N LYS A 133 -8.32 -15.91 -5.22
CA LYS A 133 -7.23 -16.88 -5.50
C LYS A 133 -6.63 -16.76 -6.91
N TYR A 134 -6.78 -15.59 -7.53
CA TYR A 134 -6.20 -15.35 -8.84
C TYR A 134 -4.71 -15.03 -8.72
N TRP A 135 -3.90 -15.62 -9.59
CA TRP A 135 -2.42 -15.49 -9.57
C TRP A 135 -1.92 -14.04 -9.57
N TYR A 136 -2.64 -13.10 -10.20
CA TYR A 136 -2.27 -11.67 -10.26
C TYR A 136 -2.65 -10.87 -9.01
N PHE A 137 -3.54 -11.38 -8.17
CA PHE A 137 -3.88 -10.84 -6.85
C PHE A 137 -3.18 -11.60 -5.71
N GLU A 138 -2.46 -12.67 -6.01
CA GLU A 138 -1.58 -13.34 -5.07
C GLU A 138 -0.23 -12.62 -4.97
N HIS A 139 0.43 -12.74 -3.82
CA HIS A 139 1.76 -12.18 -3.61
C HIS A 139 2.81 -12.93 -4.41
N ALA A 140 3.80 -12.21 -4.97
CA ALA A 140 4.95 -12.85 -5.56
C ALA A 140 5.65 -13.74 -4.51
N HIS A 141 5.99 -14.97 -4.89
CA HIS A 141 6.55 -15.95 -3.96
C HIS A 141 7.92 -15.52 -3.39
N TRP A 142 8.74 -14.88 -4.22
CA TRP A 142 10.01 -14.30 -3.79
C TRP A 142 10.41 -13.07 -4.60
N ASN A 143 10.79 -13.28 -5.86
CA ASN A 143 11.06 -12.21 -6.81
C ASN A 143 9.82 -11.96 -7.66
N GLY A 144 9.54 -10.70 -7.97
CA GLY A 144 8.38 -10.29 -8.75
C GLY A 144 7.63 -9.15 -8.09
N LEU A 145 6.63 -8.64 -8.82
CA LEU A 145 5.78 -7.56 -8.39
C LEU A 145 4.35 -7.84 -8.87
N THR A 146 3.43 -8.09 -7.95
CA THR A 146 1.99 -8.22 -8.26
C THR A 146 1.20 -7.04 -7.70
N VAL A 147 -0.09 -6.93 -8.04
CA VAL A 147 -0.95 -5.82 -7.57
C VAL A 147 -1.03 -5.80 -6.04
N ALA A 148 -1.07 -6.98 -5.43
CA ALA A 148 -1.10 -7.18 -3.99
C ALA A 148 0.15 -6.63 -3.27
N ASP A 149 1.27 -6.56 -3.98
CA ASP A 149 2.56 -6.14 -3.45
C ASP A 149 2.74 -4.62 -3.42
N LEU A 150 1.93 -3.88 -4.18
CA LEU A 150 2.00 -2.42 -4.31
C LEU A 150 1.36 -1.68 -3.14
N VAL A 151 0.34 -2.29 -2.53
CA VAL A 151 -0.56 -1.61 -1.59
C VAL A 151 0.17 -1.12 -0.34
N PHE A 152 0.94 -2.00 0.30
CA PHE A 152 1.67 -1.68 1.54
C PHE A 152 2.71 -0.55 1.31
N PRO A 153 3.58 -0.61 0.29
CA PRO A 153 4.43 0.52 -0.11
C PRO A 153 3.67 1.82 -0.38
N TRP A 154 2.55 1.78 -1.09
CA TRP A 154 1.78 2.99 -1.39
C TRP A 154 1.29 3.70 -0.13
N PHE A 155 0.90 2.96 0.92
CA PHE A 155 0.54 3.58 2.19
C PHE A 155 1.71 4.25 2.91
N ILE A 156 2.89 3.61 2.90
CA ILE A 156 4.12 4.18 3.46
C ILE A 156 4.44 5.50 2.74
N TRP A 157 4.38 5.50 1.41
CA TRP A 157 4.60 6.68 0.59
C TRP A 157 3.55 7.78 0.86
N MET A 158 2.26 7.45 0.89
CA MET A 158 1.18 8.41 1.17
C MET A 158 1.27 9.03 2.56
N MET A 159 1.76 8.27 3.54
CA MET A 159 2.04 8.79 4.88
C MET A 159 3.10 9.89 4.83
N GLY A 160 4.16 9.70 4.05
CA GLY A 160 5.16 10.71 3.71
C GLY A 160 4.54 11.98 3.11
N MET A 161 3.68 11.82 2.12
CA MET A 161 3.02 12.98 1.51
C MET A 161 2.13 13.73 2.51
N SER A 162 1.40 13.00 3.35
CA SER A 162 0.48 13.56 4.35
C SER A 162 1.22 14.33 5.46
N MET A 163 2.43 13.89 5.83
CA MET A 163 3.21 14.57 6.88
C MET A 163 3.69 15.96 6.47
N ALA A 164 3.96 16.20 5.18
CA ALA A 164 4.37 17.52 4.69
C ALA A 164 3.32 18.59 5.05
N PHE A 165 2.03 18.30 4.87
CA PHE A 165 0.93 19.19 5.21
C PHE A 165 0.75 19.37 6.71
N SER A 166 0.80 18.27 7.46
CA SER A 166 0.62 18.27 8.90
C SER A 166 1.70 19.11 9.60
N LEU A 167 2.97 18.87 9.27
CA LEU A 167 4.10 19.55 9.90
C LEU A 167 4.19 21.01 9.47
N LYS A 168 4.02 21.34 8.18
CA LYS A 168 3.94 22.74 7.72
C LYS A 168 2.78 23.50 8.38
N SER A 169 1.63 22.85 8.56
CA SER A 169 0.50 23.47 9.27
C SER A 169 0.79 23.70 10.75
N GLN A 170 1.55 22.83 11.41
CA GLN A 170 1.89 22.99 12.83
C GLN A 170 2.97 24.05 13.05
N LEU A 171 3.98 24.10 12.17
CA LEU A 171 5.02 25.12 12.19
C LEU A 171 4.45 26.53 11.96
N ARG A 172 3.50 26.69 11.03
CA ARG A 172 2.80 27.98 10.81
C ARG A 172 1.98 28.45 12.01
N LYS A 173 1.51 27.52 12.85
CA LYS A 173 0.77 27.86 14.08
C LYS A 173 1.70 28.23 15.25
N ILE A 174 3.00 28.46 14.99
CA ILE A 174 4.03 28.82 15.98
C ILE A 174 4.04 27.83 17.16
N VAL A 175 3.82 26.55 16.86
CA VAL A 175 3.91 25.49 17.87
C VAL A 175 5.39 25.19 18.11
N SER A 176 5.82 25.18 19.37
CA SER A 176 7.20 24.81 19.74
C SER A 176 7.60 23.46 19.13
N LYS A 177 8.81 23.38 18.55
CA LYS A 177 9.36 22.14 17.97
C LYS A 177 9.33 20.97 18.95
N LYS A 178 9.58 21.22 20.26
CA LYS A 178 9.50 20.19 21.31
C LYS A 178 8.09 19.56 21.40
N LYS A 179 7.04 20.38 21.33
CA LYS A 179 5.65 19.90 21.39
C LYS A 179 5.26 19.11 20.13
N ILE A 180 5.79 19.51 18.97
CA ILE A 180 5.61 18.74 17.72
C ILE A 180 6.31 17.38 17.84
N PHE A 181 7.55 17.35 18.33
CA PHE A 181 8.30 16.11 18.54
C PHE A 181 7.57 15.11 19.45
N PHE A 182 7.06 15.54 20.61
CA PHE A 182 6.30 14.65 21.49
C PHE A 182 5.01 14.10 20.84
N ARG A 183 4.36 14.85 19.95
CA ARG A 183 3.22 14.34 19.18
C ARG A 183 3.65 13.29 18.17
N ILE A 184 4.79 13.47 17.50
CA ILE A 184 5.35 12.48 16.59
C ILE A 184 5.64 11.19 17.35
N VAL A 185 6.32 11.28 18.50
CA VAL A 185 6.62 10.13 19.37
C VAL A 185 5.33 9.41 19.80
N LYS A 186 4.36 10.16 20.35
CA LYS A 186 3.08 9.58 20.79
C LYS A 186 2.38 8.82 19.66
N ARG A 187 2.30 9.42 18.47
CA ARG A 187 1.67 8.80 17.30
C ARG A 187 2.39 7.53 16.85
N SER A 188 3.72 7.54 16.82
CA SER A 188 4.53 6.37 16.50
C SER A 188 4.35 5.24 17.51
N LEU A 189 4.27 5.56 18.81
CA LEU A 189 4.04 4.56 19.86
C LEU A 189 2.64 3.96 19.80
N ILE A 190 1.60 4.76 19.50
CA ILE A 190 0.23 4.22 19.35
C ILE A 190 0.16 3.28 18.14
N LEU A 191 0.76 3.65 17.00
CA LEU A 191 0.82 2.76 15.83
C LEU A 191 1.57 1.47 16.12
N PHE A 192 2.70 1.55 16.83
CA PHE A 192 3.47 0.38 17.22
C PHE A 192 2.67 -0.54 18.16
N GLY A 193 2.01 0.02 19.17
CA GLY A 193 1.17 -0.73 20.10
C GLY A 193 -0.04 -1.38 19.44
N LEU A 194 -0.72 -0.67 18.52
CA LEU A 194 -1.80 -1.25 17.72
C LEU A 194 -1.30 -2.41 16.85
N GLY A 195 -0.09 -2.32 16.30
CA GLY A 195 0.55 -3.40 15.54
C GLY A 195 0.80 -4.65 16.37
N LEU A 196 1.35 -4.51 17.59
CA LEU A 196 1.57 -5.63 18.50
C LEU A 196 0.25 -6.32 18.89
N MET A 197 -0.78 -5.54 19.16
CA MET A 197 -2.11 -6.07 19.48
C MET A 197 -2.66 -6.90 18.31
N LEU A 198 -2.55 -6.40 17.08
CA LEU A 198 -3.01 -7.13 15.88
C LEU A 198 -2.20 -8.41 15.62
N ASN A 199 -0.90 -8.39 15.86
CA ASN A 199 -0.03 -9.57 15.72
C ASN A 199 -0.43 -10.70 16.69
N THR A 200 -1.23 -10.41 17.73
CA THR A 200 -1.66 -11.36 18.77
C THR A 200 -3.04 -11.97 18.46
N LEU A 201 -3.83 -11.40 17.53
CA LEU A 201 -5.25 -11.75 17.33
C LEU A 201 -5.52 -13.19 16.86
N ASN A 202 -4.53 -13.89 16.31
CA ASN A 202 -4.69 -15.24 15.75
C ASN A 202 -3.70 -16.27 16.30
N LEU A 203 -2.97 -15.94 17.37
CA LEU A 203 -2.01 -16.83 18.02
C LEU A 203 -2.54 -17.23 19.40
N ASN A 204 -2.30 -18.48 19.80
CA ASN A 204 -2.32 -18.82 21.22
C ASN A 204 -1.31 -17.89 21.90
N VAL A 205 -1.78 -17.06 22.84
CA VAL A 205 -1.02 -15.93 23.39
C VAL A 205 0.11 -16.45 24.29
N ASP A 206 1.19 -16.87 23.65
CA ASP A 206 2.46 -17.21 24.29
C ASP A 206 3.44 -16.07 24.00
N LEU A 207 3.85 -15.36 25.06
CA LEU A 207 4.77 -14.23 24.95
C LEU A 207 6.11 -14.63 24.32
N HIS A 208 6.51 -15.90 24.45
CA HIS A 208 7.74 -16.43 23.88
C HIS A 208 7.73 -16.42 22.34
N ASN A 209 6.56 -16.60 21.72
CA ASN A 209 6.38 -16.71 20.27
C ASN A 209 5.70 -15.47 19.66
N LEU A 210 5.70 -14.34 20.40
CA LEU A 210 5.07 -13.11 19.95
C LEU A 210 5.86 -12.51 18.79
N ARG A 211 5.21 -12.34 17.64
CA ARG A 211 5.79 -11.67 16.47
C ARG A 211 5.96 -10.17 16.73
N ILE A 212 7.20 -9.70 16.78
CA ILE A 212 7.50 -8.28 17.07
C ILE A 212 7.32 -7.39 15.83
N SER A 213 7.85 -7.84 14.68
CA SER A 213 7.83 -7.10 13.43
C SER A 213 6.45 -7.18 12.75
N GLY A 214 6.01 -6.07 12.18
CA GLY A 214 4.72 -6.00 11.50
C GLY A 214 4.53 -4.70 10.74
N VAL A 215 3.45 -4.65 9.97
CA VAL A 215 3.10 -3.56 9.05
C VAL A 215 3.00 -2.22 9.79
N LEU A 216 2.30 -2.18 10.93
CA LEU A 216 2.07 -0.93 11.69
C LEU A 216 3.31 -0.50 12.48
N GLN A 217 4.10 -1.44 12.97
CA GLN A 217 5.37 -1.18 13.63
C GLN A 217 6.32 -0.48 12.66
N ARG A 218 6.42 -0.99 11.43
CA ARG A 218 7.18 -0.37 10.35
C ARG A 218 6.68 1.02 9.99
N PHE A 219 5.37 1.23 9.98
CA PHE A 219 4.76 2.55 9.81
C PHE A 219 5.19 3.51 10.92
N GLY A 220 5.09 3.08 12.19
CA GLY A 220 5.43 3.89 13.35
C GLY A 220 6.90 4.32 13.37
N VAL A 221 7.83 3.40 13.10
CA VAL A 221 9.27 3.67 13.09
C VAL A 221 9.67 4.53 11.88
N SER A 222 9.20 4.19 10.68
CA SER A 222 9.55 4.97 9.47
C SER A 222 8.99 6.40 9.55
N TYR A 223 7.76 6.55 10.08
CA TYR A 223 7.18 7.86 10.38
C TYR A 223 8.03 8.65 11.37
N PHE A 224 8.44 8.02 12.48
CA PHE A 224 9.23 8.66 13.53
C PHE A 224 10.53 9.23 12.97
N VAL A 225 11.29 8.43 12.23
CA VAL A 225 12.60 8.83 11.68
C VAL A 225 12.43 9.99 10.69
N VAL A 226 11.58 9.83 9.67
CA VAL A 226 11.43 10.86 8.63
C VAL A 226 10.84 12.15 9.18
N ALA A 227 9.81 12.07 10.05
CA ALA A 227 9.20 13.26 10.62
C ALA A 227 10.17 13.99 11.56
N THR A 228 11.02 13.27 12.29
CA THR A 228 12.04 13.85 13.16
C THR A 228 13.12 14.55 12.35
N VAL A 229 13.67 13.90 11.33
CA VAL A 229 14.65 14.51 10.41
C VAL A 229 14.04 15.76 9.77
N HIS A 230 12.82 15.67 9.24
CA HIS A 230 12.14 16.81 8.64
C HIS A 230 11.91 17.96 9.64
N LEU A 231 11.59 17.67 10.90
CA LEU A 231 11.40 18.71 11.94
C LEU A 231 12.70 19.47 12.28
N PHE A 232 13.84 18.77 12.24
CA PHE A 232 15.15 19.39 12.46
C PHE A 232 15.53 20.32 11.31
N TYR A 233 15.39 19.86 10.06
CA TYR A 233 15.72 20.63 8.86
C TYR A 233 14.64 21.65 8.46
N ALA A 234 13.41 21.52 8.95
CA ALA A 234 12.35 22.48 8.66
C ALA A 234 12.68 23.86 9.26
N SER A 235 12.99 24.81 8.38
CA SER A 235 13.05 26.24 8.69
C SER A 235 11.66 26.87 8.59
N ALA A 236 11.36 27.80 9.50
CA ALA A 236 10.07 28.51 9.53
C ALA A 236 9.97 29.61 8.45
N SER A 237 11.11 30.03 7.88
CA SER A 237 11.20 31.08 6.86
C SER A 237 11.56 30.46 5.51
N ASP A 238 10.54 30.10 4.72
CA ASP A 238 10.70 29.90 3.27
C ASP A 238 10.79 31.29 2.59
N SER A 239 11.69 32.16 3.06
CA SER A 239 12.06 33.37 2.35
C SER A 239 13.20 32.99 1.41
N ASP A 240 12.90 32.63 0.17
CA ASP A 240 13.87 32.89 -0.90
C ASP A 240 13.28 32.86 -2.30
N SER A 241 13.62 33.95 -2.99
CA SER A 241 13.25 34.40 -4.32
C SER A 241 14.23 33.84 -5.36
N SER A 242 14.40 32.52 -5.42
CA SER A 242 15.21 31.89 -6.45
C SER A 242 14.38 30.90 -7.27
N SER A 243 14.31 31.15 -8.58
CA SER A 243 13.54 30.44 -9.60
C SER A 243 14.30 29.24 -10.18
N SER A 244 15.03 28.50 -9.35
CA SER A 244 15.78 27.34 -9.84
C SER A 244 14.86 26.12 -10.04
N PRO A 245 15.03 25.35 -11.14
CA PRO A 245 14.21 24.17 -11.43
C PRO A 245 14.42 23.04 -10.42
N PHE A 246 15.51 23.04 -9.65
CA PHE A 246 15.81 22.02 -8.63
C PHE A 246 15.65 22.52 -7.19
N ARG A 247 14.90 23.61 -6.98
CA ARG A 247 14.68 24.21 -5.65
C ARG A 247 14.19 23.21 -4.60
N ASP A 248 13.35 22.26 -4.99
CA ASP A 248 12.77 21.23 -4.13
C ASP A 248 13.77 20.19 -3.63
N ILE A 249 14.87 19.97 -4.36
CA ILE A 249 15.94 19.05 -3.96
C ILE A 249 17.03 19.81 -3.21
N ILE A 250 17.48 20.94 -3.75
CA ILE A 250 18.60 21.73 -3.21
C ILE A 250 18.24 22.31 -1.84
N SER A 251 17.02 22.83 -1.66
CA SER A 251 16.57 23.41 -0.38
C SER A 251 16.57 22.38 0.76
N TYR A 252 16.46 21.08 0.45
CA TYR A 252 16.43 20.00 1.43
C TYR A 252 17.62 19.03 1.26
N GLY A 253 18.75 19.50 0.72
CA GLY A 253 19.93 18.66 0.48
C GLY A 253 20.42 17.93 1.74
N GLY A 254 20.30 18.56 2.91
CA GLY A 254 20.63 17.92 4.19
C GLY A 254 19.74 16.73 4.53
N GLU A 255 18.44 16.80 4.24
CA GLU A 255 17.53 15.65 4.43
C GLU A 255 17.87 14.52 3.43
N TRP A 256 18.15 14.88 2.17
CA TRP A 256 18.58 13.91 1.15
C TRP A 256 19.83 13.15 1.55
N LEU A 257 20.84 13.85 2.09
CA LEU A 257 22.08 13.22 2.56
C LEU A 257 21.79 12.18 3.65
N VAL A 258 20.98 12.53 4.65
CA VAL A 258 20.60 11.59 5.73
C VAL A 258 19.80 10.41 5.19
N MET A 259 18.90 10.62 4.24
CA MET A 259 18.08 9.54 3.68
C MET A 259 18.90 8.61 2.77
N LEU A 260 19.87 9.15 2.04
CA LEU A 260 20.82 8.37 1.25
C LEU A 260 21.78 7.57 2.13
N THR A 261 22.18 8.06 3.32
CA THR A 261 22.99 7.24 4.22
C THR A 261 22.22 6.02 4.74
N PHE A 262 20.92 6.14 5.04
CA PHE A 262 20.09 4.97 5.39
C PHE A 262 20.00 3.97 4.22
N LEU A 263 19.79 4.45 3.00
CA LEU A 263 19.71 3.59 1.81
C LEU A 263 21.04 2.89 1.50
N SER A 264 22.15 3.63 1.55
CA SER A 264 23.50 3.08 1.38
C SER A 264 23.85 2.09 2.48
N SER A 265 23.46 2.35 3.73
CA SER A 265 23.66 1.42 4.85
C SER A 265 22.91 0.10 4.62
N HIS A 266 21.67 0.15 4.13
CA HIS A 266 20.94 -1.06 3.75
C HIS A 266 21.69 -1.88 2.69
N MET A 267 22.16 -1.23 1.63
CA MET A 267 22.93 -1.89 0.56
C MET A 267 24.22 -2.51 1.09
N ILE A 268 24.98 -1.75 1.88
CA ILE A 268 26.22 -2.22 2.50
C ILE A 268 25.94 -3.45 3.36
N LEU A 269 24.90 -3.42 4.20
CA LEU A 269 24.53 -4.55 5.05
C LEU A 269 24.10 -5.77 4.23
N MET A 270 23.32 -5.58 3.16
CA MET A 270 22.85 -6.67 2.30
C MET A 270 23.99 -7.38 1.54
N TYR A 271 25.01 -6.64 1.09
CA TYR A 271 26.11 -7.21 0.30
C TYR A 271 27.31 -7.67 1.13
N LEU A 272 27.65 -6.98 2.22
CA LEU A 272 28.87 -7.24 3.00
C LEU A 272 28.67 -8.19 4.17
N VAL A 273 27.48 -8.26 4.76
CA VAL A 273 27.23 -9.15 5.90
C VAL A 273 27.22 -10.59 5.41
N HIS A 274 28.19 -11.36 5.88
CA HIS A 274 28.31 -12.78 5.57
C HIS A 274 27.47 -13.59 6.56
N SER A 275 26.47 -14.30 6.03
CA SER A 275 25.76 -15.34 6.77
C SER A 275 26.54 -16.65 6.64
N PRO A 276 26.64 -17.47 7.70
CA PRO A 276 27.18 -18.82 7.60
C PRO A 276 26.43 -19.60 6.52
N ASP A 277 27.17 -20.41 5.76
CA ASP A 277 26.70 -21.28 4.68
C ASP A 277 26.10 -20.57 3.44
N CYS A 278 26.18 -19.24 3.36
CA CYS A 278 25.61 -18.46 2.26
C CYS A 278 26.68 -17.69 1.47
N PRO A 279 26.53 -17.58 0.13
CA PRO A 279 27.42 -16.76 -0.66
C PRO A 279 27.21 -15.28 -0.32
N LYS A 280 28.27 -14.48 -0.48
CA LYS A 280 28.18 -13.03 -0.26
C LYS A 280 27.19 -12.41 -1.25
N GLY A 281 26.30 -11.54 -0.75
CA GLY A 281 25.25 -10.93 -1.58
C GLY A 281 24.14 -11.89 -2.00
N TYR A 282 23.84 -12.93 -1.21
CA TYR A 282 22.70 -13.81 -1.48
C TYR A 282 21.35 -13.13 -1.20
N PHE A 283 20.47 -13.07 -2.21
CA PHE A 283 19.11 -12.50 -2.13
C PHE A 283 18.01 -13.55 -2.28
N GLY A 284 18.32 -14.84 -2.18
CA GLY A 284 17.37 -15.93 -2.44
C GLY A 284 16.55 -16.38 -1.22
N PRO A 285 15.50 -17.20 -1.45
CA PRO A 285 14.65 -17.78 -0.40
C PRO A 285 15.31 -18.91 0.41
N GLY A 286 16.47 -19.41 -0.02
CA GLY A 286 17.02 -20.68 0.48
C GLY A 286 16.09 -21.86 0.18
N GLY A 287 16.18 -22.92 0.98
CA GLY A 287 15.40 -24.15 0.77
C GLY A 287 15.74 -24.81 -0.56
N LEU A 288 14.73 -25.27 -1.30
CA LEU A 288 14.85 -25.92 -2.62
C LEU A 288 15.26 -24.96 -3.76
N HIS A 289 15.45 -23.68 -3.48
CA HIS A 289 15.98 -22.73 -4.46
C HIS A 289 17.40 -23.10 -4.88
N ASP A 290 17.76 -22.85 -6.14
CA ASP A 290 19.05 -23.25 -6.73
C ASP A 290 19.40 -24.73 -6.46
N GLN A 291 18.42 -25.61 -6.66
CA GLN A 291 18.55 -27.07 -6.44
C GLN A 291 18.92 -27.45 -4.99
N GLY A 292 18.66 -26.59 -4.01
CA GLY A 292 19.00 -26.87 -2.62
C GLY A 292 20.43 -26.52 -2.23
N ALA A 293 21.21 -25.88 -3.09
CA ALA A 293 22.60 -25.51 -2.83
C ALA A 293 22.76 -24.68 -1.54
N TYR A 294 21.75 -23.85 -1.22
CA TYR A 294 21.77 -22.94 -0.07
C TYR A 294 20.54 -23.13 0.83
N PHE A 295 20.33 -24.35 1.30
CA PHE A 295 19.11 -24.74 2.02
C PHE A 295 18.84 -23.88 3.27
N ASN A 296 19.86 -23.62 4.10
CA ASN A 296 19.78 -22.85 5.34
C ASN A 296 20.02 -21.33 5.16
N CYS A 297 19.82 -20.80 3.95
CA CYS A 297 20.11 -19.39 3.62
C CYS A 297 18.88 -18.50 3.44
N THR A 298 17.77 -18.81 4.11
CA THR A 298 16.52 -18.06 3.93
C THR A 298 16.67 -16.58 4.23
N GLY A 299 16.51 -15.76 3.18
CA GLY A 299 16.59 -14.31 3.24
C GLY A 299 18.01 -13.74 3.32
N GLY A 300 19.05 -14.56 3.15
CA GLY A 300 20.46 -14.14 3.19
C GLY A 300 20.80 -13.29 4.41
N ALA A 301 21.49 -12.16 4.18
CA ALA A 301 21.88 -11.22 5.23
C ALA A 301 20.68 -10.65 6.01
N ALA A 302 19.55 -10.39 5.37
CA ALA A 302 18.37 -9.85 6.03
C ALA A 302 17.81 -10.83 7.07
N GLY A 303 17.56 -12.07 6.64
CA GLY A 303 17.08 -13.11 7.55
C GLY A 303 18.07 -13.41 8.67
N TYR A 304 19.38 -13.37 8.38
CA TYR A 304 20.42 -13.61 9.38
C TYR A 304 20.43 -12.55 10.49
N ILE A 305 20.41 -11.27 10.12
CA ILE A 305 20.37 -10.15 11.07
C ILE A 305 19.10 -10.18 11.91
N ASP A 306 17.95 -10.45 11.28
CA ASP A 306 16.67 -10.51 11.99
C ASP A 306 16.66 -11.63 13.04
N ARG A 307 17.23 -12.80 12.73
CA ARG A 307 17.34 -13.92 13.67
C ARG A 307 18.24 -13.61 14.87
N ILE A 308 19.30 -12.83 14.67
CA ILE A 308 20.21 -12.43 15.75
C ILE A 308 19.58 -11.38 16.66
N ILE A 309 18.94 -10.36 16.07
CA ILE A 309 18.47 -9.20 16.84
C ILE A 309 17.12 -9.48 17.50
N LEU A 310 16.17 -10.07 16.76
CA LEU A 310 14.81 -10.31 17.26
C LEU A 310 14.67 -11.67 17.94
N GLY A 311 15.54 -12.62 17.59
CA GLY A 311 15.43 -14.01 18.04
C GLY A 311 14.50 -14.83 17.13
N PRO A 312 14.78 -16.13 16.90
CA PRO A 312 14.01 -16.96 15.96
C PRO A 312 12.51 -17.12 16.33
N SER A 313 12.17 -17.08 17.61
CA SER A 313 10.79 -17.24 18.10
C SER A 313 9.90 -16.02 17.84
N HIS A 314 10.50 -14.84 17.72
CA HIS A 314 9.78 -13.57 17.50
C HIS A 314 9.63 -13.20 16.02
N LEU A 315 10.10 -14.07 15.12
CA LEU A 315 9.95 -13.93 13.67
C LEU A 315 8.71 -14.66 13.16
N TYR A 316 8.32 -14.32 11.93
CA TYR A 316 7.22 -14.98 11.25
C TYR A 316 7.55 -16.44 10.91
N GLN A 317 6.75 -17.37 11.44
CA GLN A 317 6.99 -18.82 11.35
C GLN A 317 6.44 -19.49 10.08
N HIS A 318 5.52 -18.81 9.39
CA HIS A 318 4.80 -19.33 8.23
C HIS A 318 4.90 -18.39 7.01
N PRO A 319 6.11 -18.01 6.56
CA PRO A 319 6.26 -17.21 5.35
C PRO A 319 5.74 -17.99 4.14
N GLY A 320 5.13 -17.31 3.17
CA GLY A 320 4.62 -17.94 1.94
C GLY A 320 5.71 -18.71 1.16
N SER A 321 6.97 -18.30 1.30
CA SER A 321 8.13 -19.01 0.74
C SER A 321 8.31 -20.41 1.33
N LYS A 322 7.83 -20.69 2.54
CA LYS A 322 7.93 -22.01 3.18
C LYS A 322 7.11 -23.08 2.49
N ALA A 323 5.92 -22.73 2.01
CA ALA A 323 5.06 -23.66 1.29
C ALA A 323 5.64 -24.08 -0.08
N ILE A 324 6.55 -23.28 -0.65
CA ILE A 324 7.04 -23.46 -2.03
C ILE A 324 8.48 -23.96 -2.03
N TYR A 325 9.34 -23.33 -1.25
CA TYR A 325 10.77 -23.66 -1.20
C TYR A 325 11.10 -24.61 -0.06
N HIS A 326 10.14 -25.00 0.78
CA HIS A 326 10.32 -25.93 1.90
C HIS A 326 11.48 -25.55 2.82
N ASN A 327 11.63 -24.24 3.06
CA ASN A 327 12.66 -23.73 3.96
C ASN A 327 12.36 -24.07 5.43
N THR A 328 13.42 -24.30 6.20
CA THR A 328 13.35 -24.67 7.62
C THR A 328 13.45 -23.47 8.55
N LEU A 329 14.13 -22.41 8.11
CA LEU A 329 14.41 -21.23 8.94
C LEU A 329 13.25 -20.22 8.94
N PRO A 330 12.94 -19.61 10.10
CA PRO A 330 11.98 -18.53 10.17
C PRO A 330 12.51 -17.27 9.47
N TYR A 331 11.60 -16.54 8.86
CA TYR A 331 11.93 -15.35 8.07
C TYR A 331 10.76 -14.36 8.08
N ASP A 332 11.06 -13.11 8.39
CA ASP A 332 10.06 -12.04 8.49
C ASP A 332 10.27 -10.99 7.38
N PRO A 333 9.32 -10.83 6.42
CA PRO A 333 9.44 -9.81 5.38
C PRO A 333 9.28 -8.37 5.94
N GLU A 334 8.72 -8.24 7.14
CA GLU A 334 8.63 -6.99 7.90
C GLU A 334 9.84 -6.74 8.82
N GLY A 335 10.93 -7.51 8.67
CA GLY A 335 12.17 -7.43 9.45
C GLY A 335 12.95 -6.09 9.40
N ILE A 336 14.05 -6.02 10.16
CA ILE A 336 14.79 -4.80 10.54
C ILE A 336 15.43 -4.13 9.33
N LEU A 337 16.07 -4.89 8.44
CA LEU A 337 16.74 -4.30 7.27
C LEU A 337 15.76 -3.58 6.33
N GLY A 338 14.50 -4.03 6.26
CA GLY A 338 13.48 -3.37 5.46
C GLY A 338 13.00 -2.03 6.01
N TYR A 339 13.32 -1.68 7.28
CA TYR A 339 13.01 -0.34 7.82
C TYR A 339 13.82 0.75 7.12
N PHE A 340 15.08 0.49 6.78
CA PHE A 340 15.96 1.44 6.09
C PHE A 340 15.38 1.89 4.74
N THR A 341 14.92 0.91 3.94
CA THR A 341 14.31 1.16 2.64
C THR A 341 12.90 1.73 2.76
N SER A 342 12.16 1.37 3.82
CA SER A 342 10.86 1.96 4.15
C SER A 342 10.97 3.44 4.54
N ILE A 343 11.99 3.82 5.34
CA ILE A 343 12.29 5.22 5.69
C ILE A 343 12.51 6.03 4.41
N PHE A 344 13.29 5.50 3.47
CA PHE A 344 13.51 6.14 2.17
C PHE A 344 12.20 6.29 1.36
N LEU A 345 11.34 5.26 1.34
CA LEU A 345 10.04 5.33 0.67
C LEU A 345 9.10 6.38 1.27
N VAL A 346 9.04 6.49 2.61
CA VAL A 346 8.30 7.58 3.29
C VAL A 346 8.86 8.94 2.85
N PHE A 347 10.18 9.07 2.76
CA PHE A 347 10.83 10.30 2.33
C PHE A 347 10.49 10.68 0.87
N LEU A 348 10.45 9.72 -0.07
CA LEU A 348 9.96 9.98 -1.44
C LEU A 348 8.52 10.50 -1.44
N GLY A 349 7.68 9.98 -0.54
CA GLY A 349 6.34 10.50 -0.32
C GLY A 349 6.34 11.93 0.23
N LEU A 350 7.21 12.22 1.20
CA LEU A 350 7.40 13.57 1.73
C LEU A 350 7.81 14.54 0.61
N GLN A 351 8.69 14.13 -0.30
CA GLN A 351 9.08 14.92 -1.47
C GLN A 351 7.86 15.24 -2.36
N ALA A 352 6.96 14.27 -2.59
CA ALA A 352 5.72 14.51 -3.33
C ALA A 352 4.85 15.59 -2.66
N GLY A 353 4.72 15.56 -1.33
CA GLY A 353 4.00 16.56 -0.54
C GLY A 353 4.67 17.94 -0.57
N LYS A 354 6.00 17.99 -0.54
CA LYS A 354 6.80 19.21 -0.68
C LYS A 354 6.61 19.87 -2.04
N ILE A 355 6.67 19.10 -3.13
CA ILE A 355 6.42 19.58 -4.50
C ILE A 355 5.06 20.29 -4.57
N LEU A 356 4.03 19.68 -3.97
CA LEU A 356 2.67 20.23 -3.92
C LEU A 356 2.57 21.54 -3.14
N LEU A 357 3.35 21.68 -2.05
CA LEU A 357 3.35 22.86 -1.18
C LEU A 357 4.17 24.02 -1.75
N MET A 358 5.20 23.75 -2.55
CA MET A 358 6.08 24.78 -3.13
C MET A 358 5.55 25.33 -4.45
N HIS A 359 5.09 24.45 -5.33
CA HIS A 359 4.61 24.84 -6.66
C HIS A 359 3.13 25.13 -6.56
N LYS A 360 2.69 26.34 -6.94
CA LYS A 360 1.26 26.67 -7.00
C LYS A 360 0.61 26.15 -8.28
N ASP A 361 1.36 26.10 -9.38
CA ASP A 361 0.85 25.70 -10.70
C ASP A 361 0.61 24.19 -10.80
N PRO A 362 -0.60 23.75 -11.20
CA PRO A 362 -0.92 22.34 -11.41
C PRO A 362 -0.01 21.65 -12.43
N LYS A 363 0.34 22.32 -13.53
CA LYS A 363 1.21 21.78 -14.58
C LYS A 363 2.62 21.50 -14.06
N ALA A 364 3.20 22.41 -13.28
CA ALA A 364 4.53 22.24 -12.71
C ALA A 364 4.60 21.08 -11.71
N ARG A 365 3.52 20.87 -10.92
CA ARG A 365 3.39 19.71 -10.02
C ARG A 365 3.39 18.40 -10.80
N LEU A 366 2.57 18.35 -11.86
CA LEU A 366 2.42 17.15 -12.68
C LEU A 366 3.70 16.77 -13.39
N ILE A 367 4.37 17.72 -14.06
CA ILE A 367 5.66 17.45 -14.73
C ILE A 367 6.64 16.82 -13.76
N ARG A 368 6.79 17.38 -12.55
CA ARG A 368 7.71 16.86 -11.54
C ARG A 368 7.32 15.47 -11.03
N TRP A 369 6.05 15.24 -10.70
CA TRP A 369 5.60 13.92 -10.28
C TRP A 369 5.79 12.87 -11.38
N THR A 370 5.53 13.23 -12.64
CA THR A 370 5.79 12.33 -13.77
C THR A 370 7.27 12.10 -14.00
N THR A 371 8.15 13.09 -13.77
CA THR A 371 9.60 12.90 -13.83
C THR A 371 10.06 11.92 -12.75
N TRP A 372 9.56 12.05 -11.52
CA TRP A 372 9.83 11.07 -10.45
C TRP A 372 9.23 9.68 -10.76
N ALA A 373 8.10 9.62 -11.46
CA ALA A 373 7.51 8.36 -11.90
C ALA A 373 8.35 7.65 -12.97
N LEU A 374 9.12 8.38 -13.80
CA LEU A 374 10.02 7.76 -14.78
C LEU A 374 11.33 7.24 -14.16
N PHE A 375 11.65 7.66 -12.94
CA PHE A 375 12.85 7.21 -12.23
C PHE A 375 12.64 5.78 -11.72
N THR A 376 13.07 4.80 -12.50
CA THR A 376 13.04 3.37 -12.16
C THR A 376 14.45 2.78 -12.30
N ASN A 377 14.78 1.76 -11.50
CA ASN A 377 16.11 1.16 -11.50
C ASN A 377 16.28 0.20 -12.70
N ASP A 378 17.42 0.23 -13.38
CA ASP A 378 17.78 -0.52 -14.60
C ASP A 378 17.97 -2.04 -14.39
N GLY A 379 17.25 -2.64 -13.44
CA GLY A 379 17.18 -4.10 -13.28
C GLY A 379 18.38 -4.80 -12.64
N TRP A 380 19.39 -4.05 -12.15
CA TRP A 380 20.59 -4.66 -11.53
C TRP A 380 20.27 -5.45 -10.25
N ILE A 381 19.24 -5.04 -9.51
CA ILE A 381 18.76 -5.73 -8.31
C ILE A 381 17.35 -6.24 -8.61
N PRO A 382 17.04 -7.53 -8.36
CA PRO A 382 15.71 -8.05 -8.59
C PRO A 382 14.67 -7.32 -7.74
N VAL A 383 13.50 -7.09 -8.32
CA VAL A 383 12.35 -6.57 -7.58
C VAL A 383 11.89 -7.67 -6.63
N ASN A 384 12.08 -7.43 -5.33
CA ASN A 384 11.81 -8.42 -4.30
C ASN A 384 11.12 -7.74 -3.11
N LYS A 385 9.84 -8.07 -2.92
CA LYS A 385 9.03 -7.56 -1.82
C LYS A 385 9.50 -8.07 -0.47
N ASN A 386 9.84 -9.36 -0.37
CA ASN A 386 10.20 -9.98 0.90
C ASN A 386 11.42 -9.29 1.52
N LEU A 387 12.43 -9.00 0.70
CA LEU A 387 13.65 -8.32 1.13
C LEU A 387 13.54 -6.79 1.13
N TRP A 388 12.41 -6.22 0.69
CA TRP A 388 12.24 -4.78 0.54
C TRP A 388 13.39 -4.15 -0.27
N SER A 389 13.70 -4.78 -1.41
CA SER A 389 14.87 -4.42 -2.22
C SER A 389 14.78 -2.98 -2.74
N VAL A 390 15.92 -2.37 -3.02
CA VAL A 390 15.98 -0.99 -3.53
C VAL A 390 15.20 -0.84 -4.84
N SER A 391 15.29 -1.81 -5.75
CA SER A 391 14.48 -1.82 -6.98
C SER A 391 12.97 -1.90 -6.69
N PHE A 392 12.56 -2.67 -5.68
CA PHE A 392 11.16 -2.75 -5.27
C PHE A 392 10.65 -1.39 -4.75
N ILE A 393 11.45 -0.67 -3.96
CA ILE A 393 11.09 0.66 -3.49
C ILE A 393 10.96 1.67 -4.63
N PHE A 394 11.92 1.72 -5.55
CA PHE A 394 11.85 2.66 -6.67
C PHE A 394 10.68 2.33 -7.61
N ALA A 395 10.44 1.05 -7.91
CA ALA A 395 9.31 0.64 -8.74
C ALA A 395 7.96 1.01 -8.09
N THR A 396 7.80 0.73 -6.79
CA THR A 396 6.56 1.04 -6.07
C THR A 396 6.35 2.55 -5.88
N ALA A 397 7.42 3.32 -5.65
CA ALA A 397 7.38 4.78 -5.59
C ALA A 397 6.99 5.40 -6.93
N SER A 398 7.58 4.92 -8.03
CA SER A 398 7.25 5.33 -9.39
C SER A 398 5.75 5.18 -9.68
N LEU A 399 5.20 3.99 -9.39
CA LEU A 399 3.78 3.71 -9.54
C LEU A 399 2.91 4.57 -8.61
N ALA A 400 3.38 4.91 -7.40
CA ALA A 400 2.67 5.81 -6.49
C ALA A 400 2.60 7.24 -7.03
N PHE A 401 3.70 7.77 -7.59
CA PHE A 401 3.71 9.09 -8.23
C PHE A 401 2.79 9.15 -9.46
N LEU A 402 2.77 8.08 -10.26
CA LEU A 402 1.87 7.96 -11.41
C LEU A 402 0.40 7.92 -10.96
N LEU A 403 0.08 7.08 -9.98
CA LEU A 403 -1.27 6.97 -9.42
C LEU A 403 -1.75 8.30 -8.82
N LEU A 404 -0.88 8.99 -8.07
CA LEU A 404 -1.19 10.33 -7.55
C LEU A 404 -1.46 11.32 -8.69
N SER A 405 -0.63 11.32 -9.73
CA SER A 405 -0.77 12.25 -10.86
C SER A 405 -2.11 12.06 -11.59
N ILE A 406 -2.51 10.80 -11.83
CA ILE A 406 -3.81 10.47 -12.43
C ILE A 406 -4.94 10.93 -11.52
N CYS A 407 -4.92 10.57 -10.23
CA CYS A 407 -5.97 10.97 -9.29
C CYS A 407 -6.05 12.49 -9.10
N TYR A 408 -4.93 13.20 -9.15
CA TYR A 408 -4.88 14.66 -9.05
C TYR A 408 -5.52 15.33 -10.28
N ILE A 409 -5.19 14.86 -11.49
CA ILE A 409 -5.79 15.34 -12.73
C ILE A 409 -7.32 15.14 -12.69
N VAL A 410 -7.76 13.93 -12.34
CA VAL A 410 -9.17 13.56 -12.36
C VAL A 410 -9.98 14.29 -11.29
N ASN A 411 -9.47 14.37 -10.05
CA ASN A 411 -10.25 14.86 -8.91
C ASN A 411 -10.09 16.36 -8.65
N ASP A 412 -8.89 16.91 -8.82
CA ASP A 412 -8.56 18.27 -8.40
C ASP A 412 -8.45 19.25 -9.59
N VAL A 413 -7.97 18.79 -10.76
CA VAL A 413 -7.83 19.62 -11.98
C VAL A 413 -9.13 19.66 -12.79
N TYR A 414 -9.53 18.53 -13.38
CA TYR A 414 -10.75 18.46 -14.20
C TYR A 414 -12.02 18.33 -13.37
N LYS A 415 -11.91 17.88 -12.11
CA LYS A 415 -13.05 17.63 -11.20
C LYS A 415 -14.14 16.74 -11.82
N PHE A 416 -13.77 15.91 -12.80
CA PHE A 416 -14.67 15.00 -13.51
C PHE A 416 -15.28 13.99 -12.54
N TRP A 417 -14.48 13.55 -11.56
CA TRP A 417 -14.91 12.64 -10.54
C TRP A 417 -14.60 13.20 -9.15
N SER A 418 -15.56 13.02 -8.25
CA SER A 418 -15.46 13.48 -6.87
C SER A 418 -14.63 12.53 -5.99
N GLY A 419 -13.99 11.51 -6.57
CA GLY A 419 -13.17 10.54 -5.81
C GLY A 419 -13.95 9.60 -4.90
N GLY A 420 -15.28 9.73 -4.77
CA GLY A 420 -16.11 8.78 -4.02
C GLY A 420 -16.45 7.54 -4.86
N PRO A 421 -16.64 6.35 -4.27
CA PRO A 421 -16.72 6.10 -2.83
C PRO A 421 -15.35 5.99 -2.13
N PHE A 422 -14.25 5.85 -2.89
CA PHE A 422 -12.92 5.58 -2.32
C PHE A 422 -12.41 6.68 -1.39
N TYR A 423 -12.67 7.95 -1.68
CA TYR A 423 -12.35 9.08 -0.80
C TYR A 423 -12.89 8.86 0.63
N HIS A 424 -14.10 8.30 0.78
CA HIS A 424 -14.69 8.02 2.08
C HIS A 424 -13.90 6.93 2.84
N ALA A 425 -13.46 5.89 2.12
CA ALA A 425 -12.60 4.84 2.67
C ALA A 425 -11.22 5.40 3.09
N GLY A 426 -10.65 6.30 2.30
CA GLY A 426 -9.33 6.89 2.59
C GLY A 426 -9.29 7.79 3.82
N MET A 427 -10.39 8.48 4.13
CA MET A 427 -10.49 9.30 5.35
C MET A 427 -10.47 8.47 6.64
N ASN A 428 -10.87 7.18 6.58
CA ASN A 428 -10.99 6.27 7.71
C ASN A 428 -10.12 5.00 7.56
N SER A 429 -9.05 5.09 6.75
CA SER A 429 -8.21 3.93 6.39
C SER A 429 -7.69 3.10 7.57
N ILE A 430 -7.31 3.71 8.71
CA ILE A 430 -6.84 2.96 9.89
C ILE A 430 -7.96 2.10 10.51
N MET A 431 -9.18 2.63 10.57
CA MET A 431 -10.34 1.90 11.11
C MET A 431 -10.68 0.74 10.19
N LEU A 432 -10.69 0.97 8.88
CA LEU A 432 -10.92 -0.07 7.88
C LEU A 432 -9.83 -1.15 7.97
N TYR A 433 -8.57 -0.75 8.14
CA TYR A 433 -7.45 -1.66 8.30
C TYR A 433 -7.60 -2.54 9.55
N ILE A 434 -7.83 -1.95 10.71
CA ILE A 434 -7.93 -2.70 11.97
C ILE A 434 -9.20 -3.56 11.96
N GLY A 435 -10.31 -2.98 11.54
CA GLY A 435 -11.62 -3.62 11.50
C GLY A 435 -11.62 -4.87 10.63
N HIS A 436 -11.11 -4.82 9.39
CA HIS A 436 -11.14 -6.01 8.52
C HIS A 436 -10.25 -7.14 9.03
N ASN A 437 -9.14 -6.83 9.72
CA ASN A 437 -8.30 -7.86 10.33
C ASN A 437 -9.01 -8.55 11.49
N ILE A 438 -9.70 -7.78 12.34
CA ILE A 438 -10.46 -8.32 13.47
C ILE A 438 -11.64 -9.18 12.99
N THR A 439 -12.40 -8.68 12.02
CA THR A 439 -13.61 -9.38 11.54
C THR A 439 -13.33 -10.40 10.45
N HIS A 440 -12.07 -10.68 10.13
CA HIS A 440 -11.69 -11.46 8.95
C HIS A 440 -12.34 -12.86 8.91
N ASN A 441 -12.46 -13.52 10.07
CA ASN A 441 -13.03 -14.86 10.20
C ASN A 441 -14.47 -14.85 10.77
N MET A 442 -15.17 -13.71 10.69
CA MET A 442 -16.50 -13.55 11.27
C MET A 442 -17.57 -13.41 10.18
N PHE A 443 -18.73 -14.04 10.40
CA PHE A 443 -19.94 -13.73 9.63
C PHE A 443 -20.43 -12.31 9.98
N PRO A 444 -20.90 -11.48 9.02
CA PRO A 444 -21.10 -11.73 7.59
C PRO A 444 -19.91 -11.35 6.68
N TRP A 445 -18.72 -11.11 7.21
CA TRP A 445 -17.56 -10.69 6.41
C TRP A 445 -16.93 -11.84 5.62
N ARG A 446 -16.82 -13.02 6.23
CA ARG A 446 -16.32 -14.23 5.57
C ARG A 446 -17.01 -15.47 6.14
N TRP A 447 -17.29 -16.44 5.28
CA TRP A 447 -17.76 -17.77 5.65
C TRP A 447 -17.10 -18.83 4.75
N GLN A 448 -17.20 -20.10 5.14
CA GLN A 448 -16.64 -21.21 4.36
C GLN A 448 -17.51 -21.50 3.14
N VAL A 449 -16.87 -21.70 1.99
CA VAL A 449 -17.51 -22.10 0.74
C VAL A 449 -16.67 -23.15 0.03
N HIS A 450 -17.28 -23.81 -0.95
CA HIS A 450 -16.53 -24.68 -1.85
C HIS A 450 -15.42 -23.88 -2.57
N PRO A 451 -14.19 -24.42 -2.65
CA PRO A 451 -13.00 -23.69 -3.07
C PRO A 451 -12.94 -23.51 -4.59
N THR A 452 -13.91 -22.78 -5.13
CA THR A 452 -13.95 -22.38 -6.54
C THR A 452 -13.61 -20.90 -6.68
N HIS A 453 -13.02 -20.50 -7.80
CA HIS A 453 -12.66 -19.09 -8.05
C HIS A 453 -13.90 -18.19 -8.00
N LEU A 454 -15.05 -18.65 -8.50
CA LEU A 454 -16.31 -17.90 -8.45
C LEU A 454 -16.74 -17.63 -7.00
N ASN A 455 -16.82 -18.67 -6.17
CA ASN A 455 -17.31 -18.54 -4.79
C ASN A 455 -16.34 -17.71 -3.93
N GLU A 456 -15.04 -17.94 -4.09
CA GLU A 456 -14.01 -17.17 -3.39
C GLU A 456 -14.01 -15.70 -3.82
N LEU A 457 -14.11 -15.43 -5.12
CA LEU A 457 -14.22 -14.06 -5.64
C LEU A 457 -15.46 -13.36 -5.09
N PHE A 458 -16.61 -14.05 -5.07
CA PHE A 458 -17.86 -13.51 -4.56
C PHE A 458 -17.74 -13.08 -3.09
N ILE A 459 -17.23 -13.95 -2.23
CA ILE A 459 -17.07 -13.64 -0.79
C ILE A 459 -16.07 -12.52 -0.57
N ASN A 460 -14.94 -12.55 -1.28
CA ASN A 460 -13.91 -11.52 -1.14
C ASN A 460 -14.44 -10.14 -1.57
N LEU A 461 -15.23 -10.08 -2.66
CA LEU A 461 -15.90 -8.86 -3.12
C LEU A 461 -17.01 -8.42 -2.17
N TRP A 462 -17.78 -9.37 -1.61
CA TRP A 462 -18.82 -9.09 -0.63
C TRP A 462 -18.25 -8.44 0.62
N GLY A 463 -17.25 -9.08 1.25
CA GLY A 463 -16.59 -8.56 2.46
C GLY A 463 -15.93 -7.20 2.22
N THR A 464 -15.34 -6.99 1.04
CA THR A 464 -14.78 -5.69 0.64
C THR A 464 -15.86 -4.62 0.48
N THR A 465 -16.97 -4.96 -0.17
CA THR A 465 -18.08 -4.03 -0.39
C THR A 465 -18.75 -3.63 0.92
N LEU A 466 -18.91 -4.54 1.87
CA LEU A 466 -19.39 -4.23 3.21
C LEU A 466 -18.53 -3.15 3.88
N TRP A 467 -17.20 -3.27 3.81
CA TRP A 467 -16.29 -2.25 4.35
C TRP A 467 -16.38 -0.90 3.62
N VAL A 468 -16.59 -0.89 2.30
CA VAL A 468 -16.84 0.34 1.55
C VAL A 468 -18.15 1.01 1.99
N ILE A 469 -19.21 0.23 2.21
CA ILE A 469 -20.50 0.73 2.72
C ILE A 469 -20.32 1.33 4.13
N ILE A 470 -19.59 0.63 5.02
CA ILE A 470 -19.27 1.13 6.37
C ILE A 470 -18.50 2.46 6.27
N ALA A 471 -17.52 2.57 5.37
CA ALA A 471 -16.78 3.82 5.17
C ALA A 471 -17.66 4.98 4.71
N VAL A 472 -18.59 4.73 3.79
CA VAL A 472 -19.58 5.72 3.35
C VAL A 472 -20.50 6.12 4.50
N TRP A 473 -20.93 5.16 5.32
CA TRP A 473 -21.76 5.40 6.50
C TRP A 473 -21.02 6.25 7.55
N MET A 474 -19.78 5.90 7.88
CA MET A 474 -18.93 6.66 8.81
C MET A 474 -18.76 8.11 8.34
N HIS A 475 -18.53 8.30 7.05
CA HIS A 475 -18.43 9.63 6.45
C HIS A 475 -19.74 10.41 6.57
N LYS A 476 -20.90 9.79 6.28
CA LYS A 476 -22.22 10.45 6.46
C LYS A 476 -22.50 10.84 7.91
N LYS A 477 -21.95 10.10 8.89
CA LYS A 477 -22.04 10.40 10.32
C LYS A 477 -20.93 11.30 10.85
N ASN A 478 -20.04 11.81 9.99
CA ASN A 478 -18.87 12.61 10.36
C ASN A 478 -17.96 11.95 11.41
N VAL A 479 -17.88 10.61 11.41
CA VAL A 479 -16.99 9.86 12.30
C VAL A 479 -15.64 9.67 11.59
N PHE A 480 -14.58 10.25 12.16
CA PHE A 480 -13.23 10.17 11.64
C PHE A 480 -12.26 9.62 12.70
N VAL A 481 -11.75 8.41 12.48
CA VAL A 481 -10.78 7.77 13.39
C VAL A 481 -9.38 8.09 12.90
N THR A 482 -8.59 8.76 13.74
CA THR A 482 -7.19 9.10 13.44
C THR A 482 -6.30 8.78 14.64
N VAL A 483 -5.03 8.47 14.36
CA VAL A 483 -3.98 8.13 15.34
C VAL A 483 -2.94 9.23 15.38
#